data_AF-A0A968WVW2-F1
#
_entry.id   AF-A0A968WVW2-F1
#
_cell.length_a   1.000
_cell.length_b   1.000
_cell.length_c   1.000
_cell.angle_alpha   90.00
_cell.angle_beta   90.00
_cell.angle_gamma   90.00
#
_symmetry.space_group_name_H-M   'P 1'
#
loop_
_entity.id
_entity.type
_entity.pdbx_description
1 polymer ?
#
loop_
_entity_poly.entity_id
_entity_poly.type
_entity_poly.pdbx_seq_one_letter_code
_entity_poly.pdbx_strand_id
1 'polypeptide(L)'
;MLCCHLLTNLIDNAGQRGLAVLVCKTDAGLRFALQMRAVTADNENTMKKFPKSSFSLPENVTLSESLRIRHCPSCGTRLDELATKDPSLFARLADEQRLYQNNWET
;
A
#
# COMPACT_ATOMS: atom_id res chain seq x y z
N MET A 1 7.68 -4.27 -15.21
CA MET A 1 8.42 -3.39 -14.25
C MET A 1 7.48 -2.34 -13.64
N LEU A 2 7.68 -2.00 -12.36
CA LEU A 2 6.94 -0.93 -11.67
C LEU A 2 7.42 0.46 -12.10
N CYS A 3 6.59 1.51 -11.95
CA CYS A 3 6.88 2.84 -12.51
C CYS A 3 7.90 3.68 -11.74
N CYS A 4 8.17 3.37 -10.47
CA CYS A 4 9.21 4.03 -9.68
C CYS A 4 9.59 3.18 -8.46
N HIS A 5 10.76 3.48 -7.88
CA HIS A 5 11.25 2.79 -6.68
C HIS A 5 10.32 2.98 -5.47
N LEU A 6 9.65 4.14 -5.34
CA LEU A 6 8.69 4.37 -4.26
C LEU A 6 7.48 3.43 -4.36
N LEU A 7 6.94 3.20 -5.56
CA LEU A 7 5.83 2.28 -5.74
C LEU A 7 6.25 0.83 -5.41
N THR A 8 7.45 0.43 -5.81
CA THR A 8 8.03 -0.87 -5.42
C THR A 8 8.05 -1.02 -3.90
N ASN A 9 8.64 -0.06 -3.20
CA ASN A 9 8.72 -0.10 -1.74
C ASN A 9 7.34 -0.15 -1.07
N LEU A 10 6.36 0.58 -1.61
CA LEU A 10 4.99 0.55 -1.09
C LEU A 10 4.30 -0.80 -1.33
N ILE A 11 4.54 -1.44 -2.48
CA ILE A 11 4.00 -2.77 -2.80
C ILE A 11 4.65 -3.84 -1.92
N ASP A 12 5.96 -3.75 -1.70
CA ASP A 12 6.72 -4.67 -0.85
C ASP A 12 6.32 -4.58 0.63
N ASN A 13 5.77 -3.44 1.05
CA ASN A 13 5.23 -3.23 2.40
C ASN A 13 3.83 -3.84 2.61
N ALA A 14 3.28 -4.60 1.66
CA ALA A 14 2.00 -5.26 1.84
C ALA A 14 1.95 -6.08 3.14
N GLY A 15 0.92 -5.82 3.97
CA GLY A 15 0.74 -6.46 5.27
C GLY A 15 1.59 -5.88 6.41
N GLN A 16 2.54 -4.99 6.12
CA GLN A 16 3.38 -4.34 7.13
C GLN A 16 2.70 -3.14 7.80
N ARG A 17 3.21 -2.72 8.95
CA ARG A 17 2.81 -1.46 9.61
C ARG A 17 3.24 -0.25 8.76
N GLY A 18 2.51 0.85 8.84
CA GLY A 18 2.78 2.05 8.04
C GLY A 18 1.98 2.10 6.74
N LEU A 19 2.60 2.58 5.66
CA LEU A 19 1.95 2.81 4.37
C LEU A 19 2.31 1.71 3.36
N ALA A 20 1.30 1.12 2.73
CA ALA A 20 1.46 0.10 1.70
C ALA A 20 0.54 0.35 0.51
N VAL A 21 0.91 -0.14 -0.68
CA VAL A 21 0.04 -0.24 -1.84
C VAL A 21 -0.31 -1.70 -2.05
N LEU A 22 -1.61 -2.00 -2.02
CA LEU A 22 -2.14 -3.32 -2.29
C LEU A 22 -2.68 -3.39 -3.72
N VAL A 23 -2.35 -4.48 -4.39
CA VAL A 23 -2.91 -4.90 -5.67
C VAL A 23 -4.06 -5.86 -5.38
N CYS A 24 -5.21 -5.59 -5.97
CA CYS A 24 -6.46 -6.28 -5.68
C CYS A 24 -6.97 -6.90 -6.97
N LYS A 25 -7.49 -8.11 -6.91
CA LYS A 25 -8.22 -8.69 -8.04
C LYS A 25 -9.72 -8.54 -7.78
N THR A 26 -10.43 -7.96 -8.74
CA THR A 26 -11.90 -7.82 -8.72
C THR A 26 -12.47 -8.37 -10.01
N ASP A 27 -13.79 -8.59 -10.07
CA ASP A 27 -14.48 -9.02 -11.30
C ASP A 27 -14.29 -8.02 -12.46
N ALA A 28 -14.08 -6.74 -12.14
CA ALA A 28 -13.79 -5.68 -13.09
C ALA A 28 -12.30 -5.55 -13.46
N GLY A 29 -11.43 -6.45 -12.98
CA GLY A 29 -9.99 -6.44 -13.19
C GLY A 29 -9.17 -6.05 -11.95
N LEU A 30 -7.92 -5.64 -12.18
CA LEU A 30 -6.99 -5.26 -11.12
C LEU A 30 -7.33 -3.88 -10.56
N ARG A 31 -7.20 -3.71 -9.24
CA ARG A 31 -7.33 -2.43 -8.55
C ARG A 31 -6.15 -2.18 -7.63
N PHE A 32 -5.88 -0.92 -7.34
CA PHE A 32 -4.81 -0.51 -6.44
C PHE A 32 -5.39 0.27 -5.27
N ALA A 33 -4.98 -0.10 -4.05
CA ALA A 33 -5.42 0.53 -2.83
C ALA A 33 -4.22 0.94 -1.99
N LEU A 34 -4.19 2.18 -1.54
CA LEU A 34 -3.28 2.65 -0.52
C LEU A 34 -3.85 2.23 0.84
N GLN A 35 -3.10 1.45 1.60
CA GLN A 35 -3.48 1.01 2.94
C GLN A 35 -2.58 1.68 3.97
N MET A 36 -3.20 2.30 4.97
CA MET A 36 -2.51 2.78 6.17
C MET A 36 -2.76 1.82 7.32
N ARG A 37 -1.70 1.44 8.01
CA ARG A 37 -1.77 0.64 9.23
C ARG A 37 -1.06 1.38 10.35
N ALA A 38 -1.76 1.47 11.47
CA ALA A 38 -1.27 2.09 12.69
C ALA A 38 0.13 1.62 13.09
N VAL A 39 0.89 2.56 13.61
CA VAL A 39 2.22 2.33 14.16
C VAL A 39 2.15 2.77 15.62
N THR A 40 2.36 1.84 16.56
CA THR A 40 2.53 2.24 17.96
C THR A 40 3.83 3.04 18.10
N ALA A 41 3.94 3.92 19.10
CA ALA A 41 5.15 4.72 19.33
C ALA A 41 6.43 3.87 19.40
N ASP A 42 6.33 2.64 19.96
CA ASP A 42 7.42 1.67 20.01
C ASP A 42 7.86 1.17 18.63
N ASN A 43 6.90 0.91 17.73
CA ASN A 43 7.18 0.46 16.36
C ASN A 43 7.59 1.60 15.44
N GLU A 44 7.27 2.85 15.78
CA GLU A 44 7.71 4.01 15.03
C GLU A 44 9.23 4.14 15.11
N ASN A 45 9.83 3.79 16.26
CA ASN A 45 11.28 3.87 16.47
C ASN A 45 12.07 2.84 15.63
N THR A 46 11.47 1.70 15.26
CA THR A 46 12.13 0.69 14.42
C THR A 46 12.04 1.01 12.92
N MET A 47 11.13 1.89 12.51
CA MET A 47 10.93 2.31 11.10
C MET A 47 11.57 3.66 10.75
N LYS A 48 12.20 4.34 11.71
CA LYS A 48 12.84 5.66 11.52
C LYS A 48 14.13 5.56 10.72
N LYS A 49 14.01 5.64 9.39
CA LYS A 49 15.10 6.10 8.51
C LYS A 49 15.07 7.61 8.24
N PHE A 50 14.08 8.36 8.76
CA PHE A 50 13.93 9.81 8.58
C PHE A 50 13.52 10.52 9.88
N PRO A 51 13.90 11.80 10.07
CA PRO A 51 13.77 12.50 11.36
C PRO A 51 12.30 12.71 11.78
N LYS A 52 12.05 12.52 13.08
CA LYS A 52 10.73 12.61 13.74
C LYS A 52 10.08 13.99 13.49
N SER A 53 8.87 14.00 12.94
CA SER A 53 7.97 15.15 13.07
C SER A 53 7.43 15.18 14.52
N SER A 54 7.28 16.37 15.10
CA SER A 54 6.94 16.60 16.51
C SER A 54 5.46 16.35 16.88
N PHE A 55 4.77 15.47 16.17
CA PHE A 55 3.34 15.21 16.39
C PHE A 55 3.14 14.00 17.31
N SER A 56 2.69 14.23 18.54
CA SER A 56 2.36 13.16 19.50
C SER A 56 0.94 12.65 19.26
N LEU A 57 0.81 11.48 18.64
CA LEU A 57 -0.46 10.75 18.56
C LEU A 57 -0.71 9.99 19.88
N PRO A 58 -1.98 9.85 20.33
CA PRO A 58 -2.30 9.00 21.48
C PRO A 58 -1.84 7.55 21.26
N GLU A 59 -1.57 6.83 22.35
CA GLU A 59 -0.81 5.55 22.36
C GLU A 59 -1.35 4.47 21.42
N ASN A 60 -2.63 4.52 21.02
CA ASN A 60 -3.25 3.57 20.10
C ASN A 60 -4.17 4.28 19.09
N VAL A 61 -3.61 4.82 18.02
CA VAL A 61 -4.39 5.32 16.87
C VAL A 61 -4.51 4.22 15.83
N THR A 62 -5.62 3.48 15.83
CA THR A 62 -5.94 2.52 14.76
C THR A 62 -6.60 3.23 13.59
N LEU A 63 -5.79 3.82 12.70
CA LEU A 63 -6.26 4.26 11.39
C LEU A 63 -6.19 3.05 10.45
N SER A 64 -7.34 2.49 10.10
CA SER A 64 -7.48 1.53 9.01
C SER A 64 -8.35 2.18 7.93
N GLU A 65 -7.78 3.15 7.23
CA GLU A 65 -8.39 3.69 6.01
C GLU A 65 -7.63 3.16 4.79
N SER A 66 -8.38 2.67 3.82
CA SER A 66 -7.85 2.29 2.52
C SER A 66 -8.40 3.25 1.47
N LEU A 67 -7.51 3.83 0.67
CA LEU A 67 -7.87 4.75 -0.40
C LEU A 67 -7.59 4.08 -1.75
N ARG A 68 -8.61 4.02 -2.61
CA ARG A 68 -8.42 3.55 -3.99
C ARG A 68 -7.61 4.57 -4.77
N ILE A 69 -6.55 4.10 -5.44
CA ILE A 69 -5.68 4.93 -6.26
C ILE A 69 -5.69 4.45 -7.71
N ARG A 70 -5.70 5.39 -8.66
CA ARG A 70 -5.58 5.10 -10.11
C ARG A 70 -4.24 5.55 -10.69
N HIS A 71 -3.54 6.41 -9.97
CA HIS A 71 -2.25 6.97 -10.36
C HIS A 71 -1.23 6.69 -9.26
N CYS A 72 0.02 6.50 -9.66
CA CYS A 72 1.13 6.41 -8.72
C CYS A 72 1.26 7.75 -7.95
N PRO A 73 1.26 7.73 -6.61
CA PRO A 73 1.37 8.95 -5.81
C PRO A 73 2.74 9.64 -5.95
N SER A 74 3.75 8.94 -6.47
CA SER A 74 5.11 9.48 -6.63
C SER A 74 5.35 10.15 -7.98
N CYS A 75 4.92 9.53 -9.07
CA CYS A 75 5.27 9.95 -10.44
C CYS A 75 4.07 10.21 -11.34
N GLY A 76 2.84 10.04 -10.84
CA GLY A 76 1.61 10.33 -11.60
C GLY A 76 1.24 9.29 -12.66
N THR A 77 2.06 8.26 -12.89
CA THR A 77 1.76 7.22 -13.89
C THR A 77 0.46 6.49 -13.58
N ARG A 78 -0.38 6.26 -14.60
CA ARG A 78 -1.60 5.46 -14.48
C ARG A 78 -1.27 4.00 -14.17
N LEU A 79 -1.80 3.50 -13.06
CA LEU A 79 -1.51 2.14 -12.59
C LEU A 79 -2.17 1.08 -13.48
N ASP A 80 -3.33 1.38 -14.05
CA ASP A 80 -4.04 0.49 -15.00
C ASP A 80 -3.19 0.21 -16.25
N GLU A 81 -2.46 1.21 -16.74
CA GLU A 81 -1.56 1.06 -17.89
C GLU A 81 -0.33 0.22 -17.56
N LEU A 82 0.20 0.34 -16.33
CA LEU A 82 1.28 -0.52 -15.83
C LEU A 82 0.80 -1.98 -15.71
N ALA A 83 -0.41 -2.17 -15.17
CA ALA A 83 -1.04 -3.48 -15.07
C ALA A 83 -1.25 -4.13 -16.44
N THR A 84 -1.60 -3.33 -17.45
CA THR A 84 -1.76 -3.81 -18.83
C THR A 84 -0.44 -4.19 -19.49
N LYS A 85 0.66 -3.51 -19.15
CA LYS A 85 2.00 -3.81 -19.68
C LYS A 85 2.61 -5.10 -19.11
N ASP A 86 2.26 -5.45 -17.88
CA ASP A 86 2.85 -6.59 -17.16
C ASP A 86 1.78 -7.37 -16.34
N PRO A 87 0.75 -7.93 -17.00
CA PRO A 87 -0.44 -8.43 -16.32
C PRO A 87 -0.16 -9.63 -15.42
N SER A 88 0.82 -10.47 -15.76
CA SER A 88 1.22 -11.63 -14.95
C SER A 88 1.84 -11.23 -13.62
N LEU A 89 2.68 -10.18 -13.60
CA LEU A 89 3.27 -9.64 -12.37
C LEU A 89 2.19 -9.17 -11.41
N PHE A 90 1.27 -8.33 -11.89
CA PHE A 90 0.24 -7.75 -11.02
C PHE A 90 -0.84 -8.76 -10.63
N ALA A 91 -1.13 -9.76 -11.47
CA ALA A 91 -1.97 -10.88 -11.07
C ALA A 91 -1.32 -11.68 -9.92
N ARG A 92 -0.02 -11.98 -10.02
CA ARG A 92 0.71 -12.67 -8.95
C ARG A 92 0.71 -11.85 -7.65
N LEU A 93 1.00 -10.55 -7.73
CA LEU A 93 0.95 -9.65 -6.57
C LEU A 93 -0.45 -9.62 -5.94
N ALA A 94 -1.51 -9.60 -6.75
CA ALA A 94 -2.88 -9.61 -6.24
C ALA A 94 -3.23 -10.91 -5.51
N ASP A 95 -2.73 -12.05 -5.98
CA ASP A 95 -2.91 -13.34 -5.32
C ASP A 95 -2.08 -13.43 -4.02
N GLU A 96 -0.82 -12.99 -4.03
CA GLU A 96 0.06 -12.94 -2.84
C GLU A 96 -0.52 -12.04 -1.74
N GLN A 97 -1.12 -10.92 -2.14
CA GLN A 97 -1.62 -9.91 -1.20
C GLN A 97 -3.06 -10.17 -0.75
N ARG A 98 -3.74 -11.23 -1.24
CA ARG A 98 -5.14 -11.54 -0.93
C ARG A 98 -5.45 -11.56 0.57
N LEU A 99 -4.54 -12.09 1.37
CA LEU A 99 -4.70 -12.19 2.83
C LEU A 99 -4.77 -10.83 3.54
N TYR A 100 -4.26 -9.76 2.92
CA TYR A 100 -4.25 -8.41 3.47
C TYR A 100 -5.47 -7.58 3.06
N GLN A 101 -6.32 -8.14 2.19
CA GLN A 101 -7.50 -7.50 1.62
C GLN A 101 -8.76 -7.70 2.50
N ASN A 102 -8.71 -8.59 3.50
CA ASN A 102 -9.86 -9.03 4.32
C ASN A 102 -10.51 -7.96 5.23
N ASN A 103 -10.09 -6.69 5.15
CA ASN A 103 -10.65 -5.58 5.93
C ASN A 103 -11.33 -4.52 5.04
N TRP A 104 -11.76 -4.87 3.83
CA TRP A 104 -12.22 -3.89 2.81
C TRP A 104 -13.73 -3.87 2.53
N GLU A 105 -14.50 -4.85 3.03
CA GLU A 105 -15.93 -5.01 2.74
C GLU A 105 -16.86 -4.88 3.96
N THR A 106 -16.34 -4.44 5.12
CA THR A 106 -17.15 -4.00 6.29
C THR A 106 -17.11 -2.50 6.42
#